data_AF-N9QCB7-F1
#
_entry.id   AF-N9QCB7-F1
#
_cell.length_a   1.000
_cell.length_b   1.000
_cell.length_c   1.000
_cell.angle_alpha   90.00
_cell.angle_beta   90.00
_cell.angle_gamma   90.00
#
_symmetry.space_group_name_H-M   'P 1'
#
loop_
_entity.id
_entity.type
_entity.pdbx_description
1 polymer ?
#
loop_
_entity_poly.entity_id
_entity_poly.type
_entity_poly.pdbx_seq_one_letter_code
_entity_poly.pdbx_strand_id
1 'polypeptide(L)'
;APNYTVNGADVNNVGDAITALDKGWTLQSNGADAGAVKAGDTVDIGTADGEENLQVTKEGNDIKYSLNRDLKVDSVTAGDTVINNDGMTITGGPSVTKSGIDAAGNTISNVGPGVAGTDAVNKDQLDKAGQDLTDKGFGLTAQDGTTVQKKLGEAVDVIGADENITTKVQEGKVAIELAKDLNVNSIKAGDTTINNDGMSIAGGPSITKSGIDAANTTISNV
;
A
#
# COMPACT_ATOMS: atom_id res chain seq x y z
N ALA A 1 38.22 42.49 73.98
CA ALA A 1 37.88 43.18 72.72
C ALA A 1 36.74 42.43 72.05
N PRO A 2 35.85 43.08 71.28
CA PRO A 2 34.86 42.35 70.48
C PRO A 2 35.57 41.40 69.51
N ASN A 3 34.98 40.23 69.27
CA ASN A 3 35.44 39.26 68.27
C ASN A 3 34.37 39.15 67.17
N TYR A 4 34.79 39.20 65.91
CA TYR A 4 33.91 39.14 64.74
C TYR A 4 34.34 37.96 63.86
N THR A 5 33.39 37.27 63.24
CA THR A 5 33.68 36.25 62.22
C THR A 5 33.15 36.76 60.88
N VAL A 6 34.05 37.02 59.92
CA VAL A 6 33.72 37.56 58.59
C VAL A 6 34.35 36.67 57.52
N ASN A 7 33.56 36.22 56.55
CA ASN A 7 34.02 35.28 55.50
C ASN A 7 34.73 34.04 56.06
N GLY A 8 34.31 33.56 57.23
CA GLY A 8 34.88 32.39 57.91
C GLY A 8 36.21 32.63 58.66
N ALA A 9 36.67 33.88 58.78
CA ALA A 9 37.87 34.24 59.54
C ALA A 9 37.53 35.08 60.78
N ASP A 10 38.18 34.79 61.93
CA ASP A 10 38.02 35.53 63.18
C ASP A 10 38.94 36.75 63.23
N VAL A 11 38.39 37.91 63.59
CA VAL A 11 39.09 39.20 63.70
C VAL A 11 38.66 39.97 64.96
N ASN A 12 39.57 40.75 65.54
CA ASN A 12 39.41 41.34 66.88
C ASN A 12 39.16 42.86 66.90
N ASN A 13 38.98 43.47 65.73
CA ASN A 13 38.66 44.89 65.59
C ASN A 13 37.83 45.14 64.31
N VAL A 14 37.15 46.29 64.28
CA VAL A 14 36.23 46.67 63.21
C VAL A 14 36.93 46.93 61.86
N GLY A 15 38.17 47.42 61.88
CA GLY A 15 38.92 47.72 60.65
C GLY A 15 39.29 46.44 59.88
N ASP A 16 39.73 45.41 60.60
CA ASP A 16 40.03 44.11 60.03
C ASP A 16 38.76 43.39 59.54
N ALA A 17 37.64 43.53 60.25
CA ALA A 17 36.34 43.00 59.83
C ALA A 17 35.87 43.61 58.50
N ILE A 18 36.01 44.93 58.33
CA ILE A 18 35.67 45.63 57.09
C ILE A 18 36.61 45.19 55.95
N THR A 19 37.91 45.05 56.23
CA THR A 19 38.90 44.58 55.25
C THR A 19 38.61 43.15 54.79
N ALA A 20 38.19 42.27 55.70
CA ALA A 20 37.80 40.90 55.38
C ALA A 20 36.52 40.86 54.52
N LEU A 21 35.54 41.73 54.80
CA LEU A 21 34.32 41.87 54.01
C LEU A 21 34.61 42.40 52.59
N ASP A 22 35.54 43.35 52.44
CA ASP A 22 35.95 43.93 51.14
C ASP A 22 36.59 42.92 50.18
N LYS A 23 37.09 41.79 50.72
CA LYS A 23 37.56 40.67 49.87
C LYS A 23 36.42 39.98 49.13
N GLY A 24 35.18 40.07 49.61
CA GLY A 24 34.02 39.46 48.98
C GLY A 24 34.06 37.92 49.00
N TRP A 25 33.32 37.32 48.06
CA TRP A 25 33.33 35.88 47.79
C TRP A 25 33.69 35.62 46.33
N THR A 26 34.23 34.45 46.00
CA THR A 26 34.64 34.12 44.63
C THR A 26 33.51 33.44 43.86
N LEU A 27 33.11 34.01 42.72
CA LEU A 27 32.21 33.41 41.75
C LEU A 27 33.01 32.87 40.56
N GLN A 28 32.65 31.67 40.10
CA GLN A 28 33.15 31.06 38.86
C GLN A 28 32.01 30.24 38.23
N SER A 29 32.02 30.06 36.92
CA SER A 29 31.03 29.22 36.21
C SER A 29 31.74 28.13 35.42
N ASN A 30 31.23 26.90 35.46
CA ASN A 30 31.83 25.73 34.79
C ASN A 30 33.34 25.53 35.05
N GLY A 31 33.82 25.95 36.23
CA GLY A 31 35.23 25.87 36.62
C GLY A 31 36.15 26.92 35.96
N ALA A 32 35.60 27.98 35.37
CA ALA A 32 36.33 29.04 34.69
C ALA A 32 35.98 30.45 35.23
N ASP A 33 36.83 31.43 34.89
CA ASP A 33 36.64 32.87 35.10
C ASP A 33 36.36 33.28 36.56
N ALA A 34 37.16 32.76 37.49
CA ALA A 34 37.05 33.09 38.91
C ALA A 34 37.29 34.59 39.18
N GLY A 35 36.30 35.24 39.79
CA GLY A 35 36.35 36.66 40.18
C GLY A 35 35.75 36.90 41.56
N ALA A 36 36.26 37.90 42.28
CA ALA A 36 35.70 38.30 43.57
C ALA A 36 34.45 39.18 43.34
N VAL A 37 33.34 38.82 44.00
CA VAL A 37 32.12 39.60 44.14
C VAL A 37 32.15 40.28 45.50
N LYS A 38 32.35 41.60 45.51
CA LYS A 38 32.50 42.43 46.70
C LYS A 38 31.16 42.98 47.18
N ALA A 39 31.19 43.58 48.36
CA ALA A 39 30.03 44.29 48.89
C ALA A 39 29.66 45.47 47.96
N GLY A 40 28.41 45.46 47.48
CA GLY A 40 27.90 46.47 46.54
C GLY A 40 27.92 46.02 45.07
N ASP A 41 28.59 44.93 44.74
CA ASP A 41 28.56 44.37 43.38
C ASP A 41 27.19 43.72 43.09
N THR A 42 26.77 43.80 41.82
CA THR A 42 25.61 43.06 41.32
C THR A 42 26.08 41.80 40.62
N VAL A 43 25.49 40.67 40.98
CA VAL A 43 25.60 39.43 40.20
C VAL A 43 24.34 39.28 39.37
N ASP A 44 24.50 39.30 38.05
CA ASP A 44 23.41 39.04 37.11
C ASP A 44 23.36 37.54 36.79
N ILE A 45 22.18 36.94 36.95
CA ILE A 45 21.94 35.51 36.71
C ILE A 45 20.82 35.43 35.67
N GLY A 46 21.23 35.25 34.42
CA GLY A 46 20.33 35.22 33.26
C GLY A 46 20.71 34.13 32.26
N THR A 47 20.30 34.30 31.01
CA THR A 47 20.62 33.42 29.89
C THR A 47 21.74 34.01 29.03
N ALA A 48 22.34 33.20 28.16
CA ALA A 48 23.25 33.71 27.14
C ALA A 48 22.51 34.60 26.12
N ASP A 49 23.25 35.48 25.44
CA ASP A 49 22.71 36.35 24.40
C ASP A 49 22.07 35.53 23.28
N GLY A 50 20.82 35.83 22.95
CA GLY A 50 20.06 35.15 21.90
C GLY A 50 19.56 33.76 22.26
N GLU A 51 19.72 33.30 23.50
CA GLU A 51 19.09 32.06 23.97
C GLU A 51 17.56 32.24 24.03
N GLU A 52 16.85 31.39 23.30
CA GLU A 52 15.39 31.42 23.17
C GLU A 52 14.72 30.23 23.87
N ASN A 53 15.46 29.26 24.40
CA ASN A 53 14.90 28.03 24.97
C ASN A 53 14.86 28.04 26.49
N LEU A 54 15.80 28.70 27.16
CA LEU A 54 15.84 28.81 28.61
C LEU A 54 15.19 30.12 29.06
N GLN A 55 14.40 30.05 30.12
CA GLN A 55 13.85 31.21 30.82
C GLN A 55 14.42 31.26 32.22
N VAL A 56 14.84 32.45 32.64
CA VAL A 56 15.29 32.74 34.00
C VAL A 56 14.45 33.88 34.55
N THR A 57 13.85 33.67 35.72
CA THR A 57 13.07 34.70 36.41
C THR A 57 13.48 34.78 37.87
N LYS A 58 13.45 35.99 38.43
CA LYS A 58 13.71 36.24 39.84
C LYS A 58 12.42 36.61 40.55
N GLU A 59 12.09 35.88 41.61
CA GLU A 59 10.94 36.16 42.46
C GLU A 59 11.39 36.18 43.92
N GLY A 60 11.39 37.35 44.56
CA GLY A 60 11.97 37.49 45.90
C GLY A 60 13.44 37.08 45.89
N ASN A 61 13.80 36.08 46.71
CA ASN A 61 15.16 35.53 46.81
C ASN A 61 15.38 34.27 45.96
N ASP A 62 14.36 33.84 45.19
CA ASP A 62 14.44 32.64 44.35
C ASP A 62 14.78 33.01 42.90
N ILE A 63 15.67 32.22 42.30
CA ILE A 63 15.90 32.20 40.85
C ILE A 63 15.23 30.94 40.30
N LYS A 64 14.29 31.13 39.38
CA LYS A 64 13.52 30.06 38.77
C LYS A 64 13.97 29.86 37.32
N TYR A 65 14.23 28.60 36.97
CA TYR A 65 14.58 28.17 35.63
C TYR A 65 13.43 27.38 35.04
N SER A 66 13.11 27.65 33.78
CA SER A 66 12.17 26.85 32.99
C SER A 66 12.62 26.79 31.54
N LEU A 67 12.18 25.75 30.84
CA LEU A 67 12.27 25.73 29.39
C LEU A 67 11.05 26.42 28.78
N ASN A 68 11.25 27.12 27.67
CA ASN A 68 10.14 27.51 26.81
C ASN A 68 9.37 26.27 26.36
N ARG A 69 8.06 26.43 26.15
CA ARG A 69 7.19 25.34 25.70
C ARG A 69 7.46 24.99 24.24
N ASP A 70 7.77 26.01 23.45
CA ASP A 70 8.26 25.90 22.08
C ASP A 70 9.78 26.01 22.10
N LEU A 71 10.46 24.96 21.65
CA LEU A 71 11.92 24.89 21.61
C LEU A 71 12.41 25.03 20.17
N LYS A 72 13.49 25.78 20.01
CA LYS A 72 14.22 25.95 18.76
C LYS A 72 15.58 25.28 18.89
N VAL A 73 15.70 24.12 18.26
CA VAL A 73 16.89 23.26 18.31
C VAL A 73 17.17 22.69 16.92
N ASP A 74 18.43 22.37 16.65
CA ASP A 74 18.82 21.76 15.37
C ASP A 74 18.44 20.27 15.30
N SER A 75 18.51 19.57 16.44
CA SER A 75 18.14 18.16 16.54
C SER A 75 17.72 17.75 17.94
N VAL A 76 16.91 16.71 18.01
CA VAL A 76 16.57 15.97 19.23
C VAL A 76 16.90 14.51 19.00
N THR A 77 17.71 13.93 19.89
CA THR A 77 18.01 12.50 19.90
C THR A 77 17.43 11.87 21.16
N ALA A 78 16.58 10.86 20.99
CA ALA A 78 15.94 10.12 22.09
C ALA A 78 16.01 8.63 21.80
N GLY A 79 17.02 7.96 22.38
CA GLY A 79 17.38 6.60 22.00
C GLY A 79 17.77 6.54 20.51
N ASP A 80 17.18 5.60 19.77
CA ASP A 80 17.41 5.44 18.33
C ASP A 80 16.66 6.45 17.46
N THR A 81 15.78 7.27 18.05
CA THR A 81 14.99 8.27 17.32
C THR A 81 15.75 9.58 17.21
N VAL A 82 15.85 10.10 15.99
CA VAL A 82 16.38 11.44 15.70
C VAL A 82 15.32 12.26 14.98
N ILE A 83 15.04 13.46 15.50
CA ILE A 83 14.25 14.50 14.83
C ILE A 83 15.18 15.66 14.51
N ASN A 84 15.23 16.06 13.25
CA ASN A 84 16.09 17.15 12.77
C ASN A 84 15.46 17.83 11.52
N ASN A 85 16.26 18.64 10.82
CA ASN A 85 15.82 19.35 9.62
C ASN A 85 15.32 18.44 8.48
N ASP A 86 15.68 17.16 8.44
CA ASP A 86 15.27 16.24 7.38
C ASP A 86 13.97 15.49 7.70
N GLY A 87 13.57 15.44 8.98
CA GLY A 87 12.36 14.78 9.47
C GLY A 87 12.62 13.94 10.72
N MET A 88 11.97 12.78 10.81
CA MET A 88 12.10 11.80 11.88
C MET A 88 12.69 10.49 11.35
N THR A 89 13.70 9.97 12.02
CA THR A 89 14.33 8.68 11.70
C THR A 89 14.42 7.81 12.95
N ILE A 90 14.24 6.51 12.80
CA ILE A 90 14.53 5.51 13.83
C ILE A 90 15.65 4.61 13.30
N THR A 91 16.79 4.55 13.98
CA THR A 91 17.91 3.70 13.54
C THR A 91 17.47 2.23 13.50
N GLY A 92 17.62 1.60 12.33
CA GLY A 92 17.15 0.22 12.11
C GLY A 92 15.63 0.07 12.01
N GLY A 93 14.88 1.16 11.92
CA GLY A 93 13.42 1.16 11.85
C GLY A 93 12.86 2.14 10.82
N PRO A 94 11.55 2.43 10.88
CA PRO A 94 10.87 3.33 9.95
C PRO A 94 11.40 4.76 9.99
N SER A 95 11.14 5.51 8.92
CA SER A 95 11.44 6.94 8.85
C SER A 95 10.35 7.74 8.12
N VAL A 96 10.25 9.03 8.47
CA VAL A 96 9.40 10.02 7.80
C VAL A 96 10.28 11.24 7.52
N THR A 97 10.64 11.44 6.26
CA THR A 97 11.55 12.51 5.84
C THR A 97 10.96 13.34 4.71
N LYS A 98 11.66 14.39 4.30
CA LYS A 98 11.32 15.17 3.08
C LYS A 98 11.23 14.32 1.81
N SER A 99 11.87 13.15 1.78
CA SER A 99 11.82 12.23 0.63
C SER A 99 10.63 11.27 0.65
N GLY A 100 9.86 11.24 1.75
CA GLY A 100 8.72 10.35 1.94
C GLY A 100 8.83 9.49 3.19
N ILE A 101 8.07 8.38 3.18
CA ILE A 101 7.97 7.43 4.29
C ILE A 101 8.65 6.13 3.88
N ASP A 102 9.54 5.63 4.72
CA ASP A 102 10.10 4.28 4.60
C ASP A 102 9.63 3.43 5.79
N ALA A 103 8.94 2.32 5.50
CA ALA A 103 8.48 1.38 6.50
C ALA A 103 9.57 0.42 7.01
N ALA A 104 10.77 0.46 6.41
CA ALA A 104 11.91 -0.40 6.73
C ALA A 104 11.56 -1.90 6.70
N GLY A 105 10.77 -2.31 5.70
CA GLY A 105 10.32 -3.70 5.53
C GLY A 105 9.24 -4.16 6.51
N ASN A 106 8.73 -3.28 7.37
CA ASN A 106 7.65 -3.62 8.30
C ASN A 106 6.27 -3.53 7.63
N THR A 107 5.32 -4.31 8.13
CA THR A 107 3.91 -4.19 7.77
C THR A 107 3.33 -2.87 8.27
N ILE A 108 2.64 -2.13 7.40
CA ILE A 108 1.83 -0.97 7.79
C ILE A 108 0.41 -1.47 8.10
N SER A 109 0.08 -1.56 9.38
CA SER A 109 -1.24 -2.02 9.85
C SER A 109 -2.27 -0.88 9.91
N ASN A 110 -3.56 -1.24 10.00
CA ASN A 110 -4.69 -0.30 10.16
C ASN A 110 -4.85 0.69 8.99
N VAL A 111 -4.48 0.27 7.78
CA VAL A 111 -4.74 1.02 6.55
C VAL A 111 -6.21 0.80 6.16
N GLY A 112 -7.01 1.86 6.26
CA GLY A 112 -8.40 1.84 5.78
C GLY A 112 -8.47 1.64 4.25
N PRO A 113 -9.64 1.26 3.71
CA PRO A 113 -9.79 1.11 2.27
C PRO A 113 -9.53 2.42 1.54
N GLY A 114 -8.66 2.39 0.52
CA GLY A 114 -8.42 3.54 -0.34
C GLY A 114 -9.63 3.84 -1.22
N VAL A 115 -9.97 5.12 -1.37
CA VAL A 115 -11.14 5.60 -2.12
C VAL A 115 -10.71 6.48 -3.30
N ALA A 116 -9.77 7.40 -3.07
CA ALA A 116 -9.20 8.24 -4.10
C ALA A 116 -8.05 7.55 -4.85
N GLY A 117 -7.72 8.04 -6.05
CA GLY A 117 -6.67 7.45 -6.90
C GLY A 117 -5.24 7.53 -6.33
N THR A 118 -5.04 8.26 -5.23
CA THR A 118 -3.75 8.42 -4.55
C THR A 118 -3.72 7.78 -3.16
N ASP A 119 -4.80 7.10 -2.75
CA ASP A 119 -4.85 6.43 -1.46
C ASP A 119 -4.07 5.10 -1.52
N ALA A 120 -3.48 4.73 -0.38
CA ALA A 120 -2.93 3.39 -0.24
C ALA A 120 -4.07 2.35 -0.28
N VAL A 121 -3.82 1.22 -0.94
CA VAL A 121 -4.73 0.07 -0.92
C VAL A 121 -4.32 -0.91 0.17
N ASN A 122 -5.29 -1.49 0.86
CA ASN A 122 -5.04 -2.56 1.82
C ASN A 122 -5.21 -3.95 1.18
N LYS A 123 -4.81 -4.99 1.93
CA LYS A 123 -4.86 -6.39 1.43
C LYS A 123 -6.29 -6.83 1.07
N ASP A 124 -7.30 -6.39 1.82
CA ASP A 124 -8.69 -6.79 1.57
C ASP A 124 -9.18 -6.30 0.19
N GLN A 125 -8.79 -5.09 -0.23
CA GLN A 125 -9.10 -4.59 -1.57
C GLN A 125 -8.44 -5.43 -2.66
N LEU A 126 -7.18 -5.84 -2.46
CA LEU A 126 -6.46 -6.70 -3.41
C LEU A 126 -7.10 -8.09 -3.50
N ASP A 127 -7.39 -8.72 -2.36
CA ASP A 127 -8.05 -10.02 -2.29
C ASP A 127 -9.43 -9.97 -2.96
N LYS A 128 -10.21 -8.91 -2.72
CA LYS A 128 -11.52 -8.70 -3.34
C LYS A 128 -11.42 -8.59 -4.86
N ALA A 129 -10.45 -7.82 -5.37
CA ALA A 129 -10.21 -7.71 -6.81
C ALA A 129 -9.85 -9.07 -7.44
N GLY A 130 -9.03 -9.87 -6.76
CA GLY A 130 -8.69 -11.23 -7.20
C GLY A 130 -9.90 -12.17 -7.20
N GLN A 131 -10.74 -12.11 -6.18
CA GLN A 131 -12.00 -12.86 -6.11
C GLN A 131 -12.97 -12.43 -7.22
N ASP A 132 -13.14 -11.13 -7.45
CA ASP A 132 -14.03 -10.62 -8.50
C ASP A 132 -13.61 -11.06 -9.90
N LEU A 133 -12.31 -11.10 -10.19
CA LEU A 133 -11.79 -11.65 -11.45
C LEU A 133 -12.05 -13.15 -11.56
N THR A 134 -11.80 -13.89 -10.48
CA THR A 134 -12.01 -15.35 -10.44
C THR A 134 -13.48 -15.70 -10.66
N ASP A 135 -14.39 -14.97 -10.01
CA ASP A 135 -15.83 -15.18 -10.10
C ASP A 135 -16.42 -14.71 -11.44
N LYS A 136 -15.87 -13.65 -12.05
CA LYS A 136 -16.26 -13.23 -13.41
C LYS A 136 -15.94 -14.30 -14.46
N GLY A 137 -14.79 -14.97 -14.32
CA GLY A 137 -14.47 -16.16 -15.10
C GLY A 137 -14.37 -15.95 -16.61
N PHE A 138 -14.67 -17.01 -17.37
CA PHE A 138 -14.75 -17.01 -18.83
C PHE A 138 -16.09 -17.59 -19.32
N GLY A 139 -16.62 -17.00 -20.41
CA GLY A 139 -17.99 -17.22 -20.87
C GLY A 139 -18.13 -17.41 -22.36
N LEU A 140 -19.00 -18.34 -22.75
CA LEU A 140 -19.43 -18.57 -24.12
C LEU A 140 -20.96 -18.58 -24.18
N THR A 141 -21.53 -17.66 -24.97
CA THR A 141 -22.97 -17.63 -25.26
C THR A 141 -23.25 -18.42 -26.54
N ALA A 142 -24.14 -19.41 -26.46
CA ALA A 142 -24.55 -20.24 -27.57
C ALA A 142 -25.69 -19.59 -28.38
N GLN A 143 -26.04 -20.19 -29.52
CA GLN A 143 -27.08 -19.69 -30.43
C GLN A 143 -28.48 -19.71 -29.80
N ASP A 144 -28.72 -20.59 -28.82
CA ASP A 144 -29.97 -20.63 -28.05
C ASP A 144 -30.08 -19.48 -27.03
N GLY A 145 -29.06 -18.61 -26.94
CA GLY A 145 -28.99 -17.49 -26.01
C GLY A 145 -28.52 -17.86 -24.61
N THR A 146 -28.26 -19.14 -24.33
CA THR A 146 -27.73 -19.58 -23.05
C THR A 146 -26.22 -19.33 -22.98
N THR A 147 -25.70 -19.03 -21.79
CA THR A 147 -24.27 -18.80 -21.58
C THR A 147 -23.71 -19.84 -20.62
N VAL A 148 -22.64 -20.51 -21.04
CA VAL A 148 -21.79 -21.28 -20.13
C VAL A 148 -20.73 -20.32 -19.59
N GLN A 149 -20.80 -20.04 -18.29
CA GLN A 149 -19.81 -19.26 -17.55
C GLN A 149 -19.10 -20.18 -16.55
N LYS A 150 -17.78 -20.16 -16.54
CA LYS A 150 -16.92 -20.92 -15.62
C LYS A 150 -15.94 -20.00 -14.94
N LYS A 151 -15.68 -20.21 -13.64
CA LYS A 151 -14.69 -19.42 -12.91
C LYS A 151 -13.30 -19.62 -13.50
N LEU A 152 -12.40 -18.66 -13.29
CA LEU A 152 -11.01 -18.86 -13.69
C LEU A 152 -10.43 -20.09 -12.98
N GLY A 153 -9.77 -20.96 -13.74
CA GLY A 153 -9.25 -22.25 -13.27
C GLY A 153 -10.20 -23.44 -13.46
N GLU A 154 -11.48 -23.19 -13.77
CA GLU A 154 -12.40 -24.24 -14.20
C GLU A 154 -12.35 -24.42 -15.72
N ALA A 155 -12.51 -25.66 -16.19
CA ALA A 155 -12.60 -25.96 -17.61
C ALA A 155 -14.01 -25.66 -18.15
N VAL A 156 -14.07 -25.13 -19.37
CA VAL A 156 -15.30 -25.10 -20.17
C VAL A 156 -15.29 -26.31 -21.09
N ASP A 157 -16.29 -27.17 -20.95
CA ASP A 157 -16.46 -28.30 -21.84
C ASP A 157 -16.96 -27.82 -23.21
N VAL A 158 -16.30 -28.26 -24.26
CA VAL A 158 -16.75 -28.08 -25.65
C VAL A 158 -17.14 -29.46 -26.14
N ILE A 159 -18.43 -29.69 -26.34
CA ILE A 159 -19.00 -30.99 -26.72
C ILE A 159 -19.78 -30.85 -28.03
N GLY A 160 -19.83 -31.93 -28.81
CA GLY A 160 -20.86 -32.08 -29.84
C GLY A 160 -22.21 -32.34 -29.19
N ALA A 161 -23.27 -31.76 -29.74
CA ALA A 161 -24.63 -31.98 -29.25
C ALA A 161 -25.17 -33.38 -29.62
N ASP A 162 -24.58 -34.02 -30.63
CA ASP A 162 -24.90 -35.35 -31.12
C ASP A 162 -23.64 -36.08 -31.62
N GLU A 163 -23.80 -37.27 -32.19
CA GLU A 163 -22.70 -38.09 -32.69
C GLU A 163 -22.07 -37.58 -33.99
N ASN A 164 -22.69 -36.62 -34.69
CA ASN A 164 -22.15 -36.07 -35.92
C ASN A 164 -21.00 -35.09 -35.66
N ILE A 165 -20.94 -34.47 -34.48
CA ILE A 165 -19.87 -33.56 -34.09
C ILE A 165 -19.10 -34.15 -32.92
N THR A 166 -17.80 -34.25 -33.05
CA THR A 166 -16.91 -34.68 -31.96
C THR A 166 -15.88 -33.60 -31.65
N THR A 167 -15.43 -33.56 -30.41
CA THR A 167 -14.44 -32.59 -29.92
C THR A 167 -13.30 -33.34 -29.24
N LYS A 168 -12.08 -32.87 -29.44
CA LYS A 168 -10.89 -33.45 -28.79
C LYS A 168 -9.82 -32.40 -28.56
N VAL A 169 -8.96 -32.62 -27.58
CA VAL A 169 -7.75 -31.83 -27.42
C VAL A 169 -6.62 -32.48 -28.22
N GLN A 170 -6.06 -31.74 -29.16
CA GLN A 170 -4.89 -32.16 -29.94
C GLN A 170 -3.90 -31.00 -30.00
N GLU A 171 -2.67 -31.23 -29.54
CA GLU A 171 -1.59 -30.23 -29.58
C GLU A 171 -1.95 -28.90 -28.90
N GLY A 172 -2.67 -28.97 -27.77
CA GLY A 172 -3.09 -27.78 -27.02
C GLY A 172 -4.23 -26.98 -27.65
N LYS A 173 -4.85 -27.49 -28.73
CA LYS A 173 -6.02 -26.89 -29.38
C LYS A 173 -7.25 -27.77 -29.15
N VAL A 174 -8.43 -27.15 -29.10
CA VAL A 174 -9.71 -27.85 -29.21
C VAL A 174 -9.99 -28.08 -30.69
N ALA A 175 -9.87 -29.32 -31.15
CA ALA A 175 -10.29 -29.72 -32.47
C ALA A 175 -11.79 -30.07 -32.46
N ILE A 176 -12.51 -29.63 -33.48
CA ILE A 176 -13.94 -29.91 -33.70
C ILE A 176 -14.03 -30.62 -35.05
N GLU A 177 -14.61 -31.82 -35.06
CA GLU A 177 -14.61 -32.70 -36.23
C GLU A 177 -16.02 -33.20 -36.54
N LEU A 178 -16.38 -33.22 -37.83
CA LEU A 178 -17.53 -33.94 -38.33
C LEU A 178 -17.20 -35.44 -38.41
N ALA A 179 -18.16 -36.27 -38.03
CA ALA A 179 -18.10 -37.71 -38.23
C ALA A 179 -17.97 -38.05 -39.72
N LYS A 180 -17.33 -39.20 -40.03
CA LYS A 180 -17.16 -39.68 -41.42
C LYS A 180 -18.49 -40.14 -42.01
N ASP A 181 -19.27 -40.85 -41.20
CA ASP A 181 -20.63 -41.23 -41.48
C ASP A 181 -21.56 -40.33 -40.68
N LEU A 182 -22.52 -39.69 -41.35
CA LEU A 182 -23.46 -38.77 -40.72
C LEU A 182 -24.80 -39.47 -40.47
N ASN A 183 -25.29 -39.38 -39.24
CA ASN A 183 -26.64 -39.79 -38.89
C ASN A 183 -27.58 -38.58 -38.97
N VAL A 184 -28.33 -38.51 -40.07
CA VAL A 184 -29.25 -37.41 -40.37
C VAL A 184 -30.58 -37.95 -40.89
N ASN A 185 -31.67 -37.27 -40.56
CA ASN A 185 -33.01 -37.64 -41.04
C ASN A 185 -33.16 -37.42 -42.56
N SER A 186 -32.57 -36.35 -43.07
CA SER A 186 -32.54 -36.04 -44.50
C SER A 186 -31.37 -35.12 -44.84
N ILE A 187 -30.96 -35.18 -46.10
CA ILE A 187 -30.02 -34.23 -46.71
C ILE A 187 -30.79 -33.48 -47.78
N LYS A 188 -30.74 -32.15 -47.75
CA LYS A 188 -31.29 -31.29 -48.80
C LYS A 188 -30.18 -30.48 -49.45
N ALA A 189 -29.97 -30.69 -50.74
CA ALA A 189 -29.00 -29.96 -51.55
C ALA A 189 -29.73 -29.35 -52.76
N GLY A 190 -30.09 -28.07 -52.63
CA GLY A 190 -30.98 -27.43 -53.61
C GLY A 190 -32.34 -28.14 -53.69
N ASP A 191 -32.71 -28.57 -54.90
CA ASP A 191 -33.95 -29.30 -55.17
C ASP A 191 -33.85 -30.81 -54.86
N THR A 192 -32.64 -31.31 -54.59
CA THR A 192 -32.43 -32.74 -54.28
C THR A 192 -32.65 -32.99 -52.80
N THR A 193 -33.47 -33.99 -52.47
CA THR A 193 -33.63 -34.54 -51.13
C THR A 193 -33.20 -35.99 -51.10
N ILE A 194 -32.38 -36.36 -50.12
CA ILE A 194 -32.04 -37.75 -49.80
C ILE A 194 -32.57 -38.03 -48.39
N ASN A 195 -33.39 -39.06 -48.24
CA ASN A 195 -33.98 -39.45 -46.96
C ASN A 195 -34.28 -40.96 -46.94
N ASN A 196 -35.07 -41.41 -45.96
CA ASN A 196 -35.42 -42.82 -45.82
C ASN A 196 -36.29 -43.39 -46.97
N ASP A 197 -36.85 -42.54 -47.84
CA ASP A 197 -37.62 -42.97 -49.01
C ASP A 197 -36.75 -43.14 -50.25
N GLY A 198 -35.56 -42.55 -50.27
CA GLY A 198 -34.59 -42.59 -51.37
C GLY A 198 -34.07 -41.20 -51.74
N MET A 199 -33.85 -40.96 -53.03
CA MET A 199 -33.43 -39.68 -53.61
C MET A 199 -34.57 -39.10 -54.46
N SER A 200 -34.89 -37.82 -54.31
CA SER A 200 -35.86 -37.13 -55.16
C SER A 200 -35.35 -35.75 -55.57
N ILE A 201 -35.73 -35.30 -56.76
CA ILE A 201 -35.50 -33.94 -57.26
C ILE A 201 -36.85 -33.25 -57.38
N ALA A 202 -37.03 -32.09 -56.74
CA ALA A 202 -38.29 -31.34 -56.83
C ALA A 202 -38.62 -31.00 -58.30
N GLY A 203 -39.79 -31.45 -58.77
CA GLY A 203 -40.21 -31.27 -60.17
C GLY A 203 -39.43 -32.13 -61.19
N GLY A 204 -38.62 -33.08 -60.72
CA GLY A 204 -37.78 -33.92 -61.56
C GLY A 204 -37.82 -35.40 -61.16
N PRO A 205 -36.82 -36.19 -61.60
CA PRO A 205 -36.75 -37.62 -61.32
C PRO A 205 -36.63 -37.98 -59.84
N SER A 206 -36.95 -39.24 -59.52
CA SER A 206 -36.71 -39.83 -58.21
C SER A 206 -36.25 -41.29 -58.29
N ILE A 207 -35.51 -41.71 -57.26
CA ILE A 207 -35.08 -43.09 -57.00
C ILE A 207 -35.57 -43.43 -55.61
N THR A 208 -36.60 -44.26 -55.50
CA THR A 208 -37.23 -44.61 -54.22
C THR A 208 -37.21 -46.12 -53.98
N LYS A 209 -37.68 -46.55 -52.81
CA LYS A 209 -37.93 -47.98 -52.52
C LYS A 209 -38.88 -48.66 -53.52
N SER A 210 -39.73 -47.89 -54.19
CA SER A 210 -40.65 -48.38 -55.23
C SER A 210 -40.01 -48.48 -56.62
N GLY A 211 -38.80 -47.96 -56.80
CA GLY A 211 -38.08 -47.94 -58.08
C GLY A 211 -37.70 -46.54 -58.56
N ILE A 212 -37.39 -46.43 -59.85
CA ILE A 212 -36.99 -45.18 -60.51
C ILE A 212 -38.22 -44.56 -61.20
N ASP A 213 -38.51 -43.29 -60.92
CA ASP A 213 -39.49 -42.48 -61.65
C ASP A 213 -38.75 -41.36 -62.38
N ALA A 214 -38.87 -41.33 -63.71
CA ALA A 214 -38.23 -40.31 -64.55
C ALA A 214 -39.00 -38.98 -64.57
N ALA A 215 -40.21 -38.91 -64.01
CA ALA A 215 -41.07 -37.72 -64.06
C ALA A 215 -41.25 -37.18 -65.50
N ASN A 216 -41.43 -38.07 -66.49
CA ASN A 216 -41.51 -37.76 -67.92
C ASN A 216 -40.26 -37.08 -68.52
N THR A 217 -39.11 -37.21 -67.86
CA THR A 217 -37.82 -36.79 -68.43
C THR A 217 -37.18 -37.92 -69.23
N THR A 218 -36.31 -37.57 -70.18
CA THR A 218 -35.56 -38.57 -70.97
C THR A 218 -34.44 -39.18 -70.12
N ILE A 219 -34.45 -40.50 -69.96
CA ILE A 219 -33.29 -41.25 -69.48
C ILE A 219 -32.40 -41.58 -70.70
N SER A 220 -31.17 -41.05 -70.72
CA SER A 220 -30.21 -41.28 -71.80
C SER A 220 -29.06 -42.18 -71.32
N ASN A 221 -28.46 -42.94 -72.24
CA ASN A 221 -27.36 -43.89 -71.98
C ASN A 221 -27.68 -45.04 -71.00
N VAL A 222 -28.91 -45.57 -71.08
CA VAL A 222 -29.32 -46.85 -70.43
C VAL A 222 -28.86 -48.06 -71.21
#